data_AF-A0A494TCG4-F1
#
_entry.id   AF-A0A494TCG4-F1
#
_cell.length_a   1.000
_cell.length_b   1.000
_cell.length_c   1.000
_cell.angle_alpha   90.00
_cell.angle_beta   90.00
_cell.angle_gamma   90.00
#
_symmetry.space_group_name_H-M   'P 1'
#
loop_
_entity.id
_entity.type
_entity.pdbx_description
1 polymer ?
#
loop_
_entity_poly.entity_id
_entity_poly.type
_entity_poly.pdbx_seq_one_letter_code
_entity_poly.pdbx_strand_id
1 'polypeptide(L)'
;MEKAAPKPPRRSKITIPRHAHPIAKLVFSLMMATATTYDVLESRSGVLRQTLKSYRVEKFPSLRSAEALLGSFGWNLTPTPPLSSLSPETLTAIEAISLDFRTDDQVIAAAMLYATTYPKPYSGEGRAPLIEHGHGYWITPELKGQI
;
A
#
# COMPACT_ATOMS: atom_id res chain seq x y z
N MET A 1 2.63 -9.33 -50.34
CA MET A 1 1.97 -9.83 -49.12
C MET A 1 2.57 -9.10 -47.93
N GLU A 2 1.91 -8.03 -47.48
CA GLU A 2 2.33 -7.24 -46.33
C GLU A 2 2.04 -8.05 -45.06
N LYS A 3 3.09 -8.44 -44.33
CA LYS A 3 2.95 -9.21 -43.09
C LYS A 3 2.40 -8.27 -42.02
N ALA A 4 1.20 -8.55 -41.54
CA ALA A 4 0.60 -7.83 -40.42
C ALA A 4 1.56 -7.81 -39.22
N ALA A 5 1.76 -6.62 -38.65
CA ALA A 5 2.64 -6.43 -37.50
C ALA A 5 2.21 -7.33 -36.32
N PRO A 6 3.17 -7.90 -35.55
CA PRO A 6 2.85 -8.80 -34.45
C PRO A 6 2.04 -8.06 -33.39
N LYS A 7 0.89 -8.63 -33.03
CA LYS A 7 0.01 -8.09 -32.00
C LYS A 7 0.77 -7.97 -30.67
N PRO A 8 0.71 -6.83 -29.96
CA PRO A 8 1.44 -6.68 -28.71
C PRO A 8 0.96 -7.72 -27.69
N PRO A 9 1.87 -8.35 -26.93
CA PRO A 9 1.52 -9.38 -25.97
C PRO A 9 0.57 -8.81 -24.92
N ARG A 10 -0.53 -9.52 -24.66
CA ARG A 10 -1.47 -9.15 -23.59
C ARG A 10 -0.74 -9.23 -22.26
N ARG A 11 -0.70 -8.11 -21.52
CA ARG A 11 -0.19 -8.12 -20.14
C ARG A 11 -1.07 -9.06 -19.31
N SER A 12 -0.48 -10.15 -18.83
CA SER A 12 -1.18 -11.09 -17.96
C SER A 12 -1.56 -10.38 -16.66
N LYS A 13 -2.86 -10.33 -16.34
CA LYS A 13 -3.34 -9.80 -15.07
C LYS A 13 -2.74 -10.65 -13.94
N ILE A 14 -2.05 -10.01 -12.99
CA ILE A 14 -1.59 -10.68 -11.78
C ILE A 14 -2.83 -11.09 -10.97
N THR A 15 -2.91 -12.36 -10.60
CA THR A 15 -3.99 -12.92 -9.78
C THR A 15 -3.40 -13.47 -8.49
N ILE A 16 -4.13 -13.33 -7.38
CA ILE A 16 -3.69 -13.86 -6.09
C ILE A 16 -4.02 -15.37 -6.02
N PRO A 17 -3.02 -16.24 -5.84
CA PRO A 17 -3.24 -17.69 -5.76
C PRO A 17 -3.98 -18.08 -4.47
N ARG A 18 -5.04 -18.90 -4.58
CA ARG A 18 -5.89 -19.28 -3.44
C ARG A 18 -5.20 -20.20 -2.43
N HIS A 19 -4.37 -21.13 -2.90
CA HIS A 19 -3.75 -22.17 -2.06
C HIS A 19 -2.30 -21.86 -1.66
N ALA A 20 -1.75 -20.74 -2.10
CA ALA A 20 -0.37 -20.39 -1.79
C ALA A 20 -0.19 -20.01 -0.31
N HIS A 21 1.07 -20.02 0.12
CA HIS A 21 1.49 -19.54 1.42
C HIS A 21 1.02 -18.10 1.69
N PRO A 22 0.67 -17.73 2.93
CA PRO A 22 0.26 -16.36 3.27
C PRO A 22 1.26 -15.28 2.83
N ILE A 23 2.56 -15.50 3.03
CA ILE A 23 3.60 -14.55 2.56
C ILE A 23 3.58 -14.42 1.04
N ALA A 24 3.44 -15.54 0.31
CA ALA A 24 3.36 -15.49 -1.15
C ALA A 24 2.09 -14.75 -1.60
N LYS A 25 0.95 -14.98 -0.95
CA LYS A 25 -0.30 -14.24 -1.20
C LYS A 25 -0.11 -12.73 -1.00
N LEU A 26 0.56 -12.32 0.08
CA LEU A 26 0.88 -10.92 0.35
C LEU A 26 1.75 -10.31 -0.76
N VAL A 27 2.79 -11.03 -1.20
CA VAL A 27 3.62 -10.57 -2.32
C VAL A 27 2.78 -10.41 -3.59
N PHE A 28 1.91 -11.37 -3.92
CA PHE A 28 1.03 -11.27 -5.09
C PHE A 28 -0.02 -10.16 -4.98
N SER A 29 -0.53 -9.87 -3.78
CA SER A 29 -1.43 -8.74 -3.58
C SER A 29 -0.71 -7.40 -3.75
N LEU A 30 0.53 -7.28 -3.26
CA LEU A 30 1.37 -6.10 -3.46
C LEU A 30 1.72 -5.90 -4.94
N MET A 31 2.06 -6.98 -5.65
CA MET A 31 2.25 -6.93 -7.11
C MET A 31 1.00 -6.44 -7.82
N MET A 32 -0.18 -6.92 -7.43
CA MET A 32 -1.46 -6.51 -8.01
C MET A 32 -1.77 -5.04 -7.72
N ALA A 33 -1.59 -4.60 -6.46
CA ALA A 33 -1.85 -3.22 -6.02
C ALA A 33 -0.93 -2.20 -6.71
N THR A 34 0.34 -2.57 -6.93
CA THR A 34 1.35 -1.69 -7.55
C THR A 34 1.50 -1.89 -9.06
N ALA A 35 0.69 -2.77 -9.67
CA ALA A 35 0.83 -3.21 -11.05
C ALA A 35 2.25 -3.70 -11.43
N THR A 36 2.99 -4.22 -10.45
CA THR A 36 4.36 -4.72 -10.64
C THR A 36 4.36 -6.07 -11.37
N THR A 37 5.13 -6.19 -12.44
CA THR A 37 5.28 -7.44 -13.20
C THR A 37 6.32 -8.36 -12.57
N TYR A 38 6.32 -9.63 -12.97
CA TYR A 38 7.34 -10.58 -12.53
C TYR A 38 8.76 -10.13 -12.86
N ASP A 39 8.98 -9.60 -14.06
CA ASP A 39 10.31 -9.21 -14.53
C ASP A 39 10.86 -8.01 -13.72
N VAL A 40 9.98 -7.06 -13.38
CA VAL A 40 10.33 -5.93 -12.50
C VAL A 40 10.64 -6.41 -11.09
N LEU A 41 9.83 -7.32 -10.55
CA LEU A 41 10.03 -7.85 -9.21
C LEU A 41 11.32 -8.67 -9.11
N GLU A 42 11.62 -9.48 -10.11
CA GLU A 42 12.87 -10.24 -10.23
C GLU A 42 14.07 -9.29 -10.23
N SER A 43 14.02 -8.21 -11.02
CA SER A 43 15.09 -7.21 -11.06
C SER A 43 15.30 -6.50 -9.72
N ARG A 44 14.24 -6.22 -8.96
CA ARG A 44 14.33 -5.51 -7.67
C ARG A 44 14.74 -6.41 -6.50
N SER A 45 14.22 -7.63 -6.47
CA SER A 45 14.39 -8.56 -5.34
C SER A 45 15.53 -9.56 -5.54
N GLY A 46 15.99 -9.76 -6.79
CA GLY A 46 16.92 -10.83 -7.15
C GLY A 46 16.30 -12.24 -7.10
N VAL A 47 14.99 -12.36 -6.83
CA VAL A 47 14.30 -13.66 -6.81
C VAL A 47 13.81 -14.00 -8.21
N LEU A 48 14.26 -15.14 -8.72
CA LEU A 48 13.98 -15.57 -10.09
C LEU A 48 12.48 -15.68 -10.38
N ARG A 49 12.08 -15.30 -11.60
CA ARG A 49 10.69 -15.40 -12.05
C ARG A 49 10.11 -16.82 -11.96
N GLN A 50 10.92 -17.83 -12.25
CA GLN A 50 10.50 -19.23 -12.12
C GLN A 50 10.18 -19.58 -10.67
N THR A 51 10.99 -19.10 -9.73
CA THR A 51 10.77 -19.26 -8.29
C THR A 51 9.47 -18.57 -7.86
N LEU A 52 9.23 -17.33 -8.29
CA LEU A 52 7.98 -16.63 -8.03
C LEU A 52 6.75 -17.39 -8.54
N LYS A 53 6.81 -17.96 -9.75
CA LYS A 53 5.73 -18.79 -10.28
C LYS A 53 5.51 -20.05 -9.45
N SER A 54 6.57 -20.69 -8.96
CA SER A 54 6.47 -21.89 -8.13
C SER A 54 5.78 -21.64 -6.78
N TYR A 55 5.87 -20.41 -6.23
CA TYR A 55 5.16 -20.03 -5.00
C TYR A 55 3.63 -20.03 -5.13
N ARG A 56 3.10 -20.10 -6.35
CA ARG A 56 1.65 -20.17 -6.58
C ARG A 56 1.05 -21.53 -6.29
N VAL A 57 1.87 -22.59 -6.32
CA VAL A 57 1.40 -23.98 -6.33
C VAL A 57 2.09 -24.82 -5.27
N GLU A 58 3.42 -24.82 -5.24
CA GLU A 58 4.18 -25.90 -4.60
C GLU A 58 5.13 -25.37 -3.52
N LYS A 59 5.84 -24.27 -3.80
CA LYS A 59 6.95 -23.84 -2.96
C LYS A 59 6.55 -22.79 -1.93
N PHE A 60 7.18 -22.87 -0.76
CA PHE A 60 7.12 -21.84 0.26
C PHE A 60 8.30 -20.86 0.08
N PRO A 61 8.07 -19.54 0.21
CA PRO A 61 9.17 -18.59 0.25
C PRO A 61 10.08 -18.89 1.43
N SER A 62 11.40 -18.98 1.19
CA SER A 62 12.37 -18.97 2.29
C SER A 62 12.36 -17.60 2.96
N LEU A 63 12.88 -17.51 4.20
CA LEU A 63 12.94 -16.23 4.92
C LEU A 63 13.68 -15.16 4.10
N ARG A 64 14.85 -15.49 3.57
CA ARG A 64 15.64 -14.59 2.71
C ARG A 64 14.87 -14.13 1.47
N SER A 65 14.16 -15.05 0.82
CA SER A 65 13.33 -14.69 -0.34
C SER A 65 12.15 -13.81 0.05
N ALA A 66 11.51 -14.08 1.19
CA ALA A 66 10.42 -13.27 1.71
C ALA A 66 10.88 -11.84 2.03
N GLU A 67 11.99 -11.69 2.73
CA GLU A 67 12.61 -10.39 3.05
C GLU A 67 12.96 -9.60 1.78
N ALA A 68 13.62 -10.23 0.81
CA ALA A 68 13.98 -9.57 -0.44
C ALA A 68 12.76 -9.12 -1.25
N LEU A 69 11.71 -9.96 -1.29
CA LEU A 69 10.47 -9.64 -2.00
C LEU A 69 9.69 -8.53 -1.32
N LEU A 70 9.50 -8.60 0.00
CA LEU A 70 8.80 -7.56 0.76
C LEU A 70 9.59 -6.24 0.76
N GLY A 71 10.92 -6.32 0.92
CA GLY A 71 11.82 -5.17 0.86
C GLY A 71 11.74 -4.43 -0.47
N SER A 72 11.50 -5.13 -1.58
CA SER A 72 11.31 -4.50 -2.90
C SER A 72 10.07 -3.60 -3.00
N PHE A 73 9.12 -3.74 -2.07
CA PHE A 73 7.94 -2.91 -1.90
C PHE A 73 8.07 -1.93 -0.72
N GLY A 74 9.23 -1.86 -0.06
CA GLY A 74 9.46 -1.05 1.14
C GLY A 74 8.93 -1.66 2.43
N TRP A 75 8.64 -2.96 2.44
CA TRP A 75 8.14 -3.67 3.62
C TRP A 75 9.29 -4.39 4.32
N ASN A 76 9.32 -4.32 5.65
CA ASN A 76 10.26 -5.08 6.47
C ASN A 76 9.55 -6.26 7.14
N LEU A 77 10.18 -7.42 7.11
CA LEU A 77 9.67 -8.61 7.79
C LEU A 77 10.27 -8.66 9.20
N THR A 78 9.44 -8.36 10.21
CA THR A 78 9.85 -8.38 11.62
C THR A 78 9.23 -9.57 12.33
N PRO A 79 10.00 -10.36 13.10
CA PRO A 79 9.43 -11.40 13.94
C PRO A 79 8.63 -10.74 15.07
N THR A 80 7.33 -10.98 15.09
CA THR A 80 6.45 -10.52 16.17
C THR A 80 6.08 -11.72 17.05
N PRO A 81 6.31 -11.66 18.37
CA PRO A 81 5.89 -12.73 19.27
C PRO A 81 4.37 -12.89 19.23
N PRO A 82 3.83 -14.11 19.42
CA PRO A 82 2.40 -14.29 19.50
C PRO A 82 1.84 -13.57 20.73
N LEU A 83 0.64 -13.01 20.62
CA LEU A 83 -0.02 -12.27 21.71
C LEU A 83 -0.09 -13.07 23.02
N SER A 84 -0.27 -14.40 22.92
CA SER A 84 -0.30 -15.30 24.08
C SER A 84 1.01 -15.41 24.85
N SER A 85 2.13 -15.00 24.26
CA SER A 85 3.46 -15.00 24.89
C SER A 85 3.84 -13.66 25.52
N LEU A 86 3.03 -12.62 25.32
CA LEU A 86 3.26 -11.30 25.90
C LEU A 86 2.85 -11.31 27.38
N SER A 87 3.55 -10.53 28.20
CA SER A 87 3.14 -10.36 29.60
C SER A 87 1.79 -9.64 29.68
N PRO A 88 0.98 -9.89 30.74
CA PRO A 88 -0.29 -9.19 30.93
C PRO A 88 -0.13 -7.66 30.92
N GLU A 89 0.95 -7.15 31.51
CA GLU A 89 1.29 -5.72 31.51
C GLU A 89 1.48 -5.17 30.09
N THR A 90 2.21 -5.90 29.24
CA THR A 90 2.42 -5.50 27.84
C THR A 90 1.12 -5.52 27.05
N LEU A 91 0.26 -6.50 27.30
CA LEU A 91 -1.06 -6.59 26.67
C LEU A 91 -1.95 -5.40 27.06
N THR A 92 -2.01 -5.04 28.35
CA THR A 92 -2.74 -3.86 28.82
C THR A 92 -2.19 -2.56 28.22
N ALA A 93 -0.87 -2.44 28.11
CA ALA A 93 -0.24 -1.28 27.47
C ALA A 93 -0.59 -1.19 25.97
N ILE A 94 -0.54 -2.30 25.24
CA ILE A 94 -0.94 -2.37 23.82
C ILE A 94 -2.42 -2.02 23.68
N GLU A 95 -3.28 -2.51 24.57
CA GLU A 95 -4.72 -2.23 24.56
C GLU A 95 -4.99 -0.73 24.80
N ALA A 96 -4.33 -0.13 25.79
CA ALA A 96 -4.41 1.31 26.06
C ALA A 96 -3.96 2.14 24.85
N ILE A 97 -2.83 1.78 24.23
CA ILE A 97 -2.35 2.43 23.00
C ILE A 97 -3.38 2.26 21.88
N SER A 98 -3.98 1.08 21.72
CA SER A 98 -4.97 0.83 20.66
C SER A 98 -6.25 1.65 20.83
N LEU A 99 -6.61 2.04 22.06
CA LEU A 99 -7.73 2.94 22.33
C LEU A 99 -7.44 4.37 21.85
N ASP A 100 -6.18 4.82 21.93
CA ASP A 100 -5.75 6.10 21.36
C ASP A 100 -5.76 6.07 19.82
N PHE A 101 -5.56 4.88 19.22
CA PHE A 101 -5.64 4.65 17.78
C PHE A 101 -7.06 4.34 17.27
N ARG A 102 -8.12 4.75 17.97
CA ARG A 102 -9.51 4.57 17.48
C ARG A 102 -9.76 5.33 16.17
N THR A 103 -9.59 4.56 15.09
CA THR A 103 -10.19 4.54 13.75
C THR A 103 -10.46 5.87 13.03
N ASP A 104 -9.90 5.91 11.80
CA ASP A 104 -10.26 6.81 10.70
C ASP A 104 -11.77 7.05 10.56
N ASP A 105 -12.65 6.18 11.04
CA ASP A 105 -14.10 6.41 11.05
C ASP A 105 -14.54 7.67 11.83
N GLN A 106 -13.88 8.02 12.94
CA GLN A 106 -14.21 9.28 13.64
C GLN A 106 -13.66 10.50 12.90
N VAL A 107 -12.49 10.36 12.25
CA VAL A 107 -11.89 11.40 11.41
C VAL A 107 -12.67 11.57 10.11
N ILE A 108 -13.15 10.49 9.50
CA ILE A 108 -14.01 10.45 8.31
C ILE A 108 -15.40 10.97 8.65
N ALA A 109 -15.98 10.58 9.79
CA ALA A 109 -17.25 11.14 10.25
C ALA A 109 -17.12 12.64 10.52
N ALA A 110 -16.02 13.09 11.15
CA ALA A 110 -15.74 14.51 11.34
C ALA A 110 -15.49 15.25 10.01
N ALA A 111 -14.78 14.64 9.06
CA ALA A 111 -14.54 15.20 7.74
C ALA A 111 -15.83 15.25 6.90
N MET A 112 -16.69 14.24 6.97
CA MET A 112 -18.01 14.22 6.34
C MET A 112 -18.95 15.26 6.97
N LEU A 113 -18.97 15.39 8.30
CA LEU A 113 -19.71 16.42 9.01
C LEU A 113 -19.22 17.82 8.61
N TYR A 114 -17.90 18.02 8.52
CA TYR A 114 -17.30 19.28 8.08
C TYR A 114 -17.68 19.61 6.62
N ALA A 115 -17.58 18.65 5.70
CA ALA A 115 -17.93 18.82 4.29
C ALA A 115 -19.44 19.10 4.07
N THR A 116 -20.30 18.58 4.93
CA THR A 116 -21.76 18.82 4.87
C THR A 116 -22.17 20.13 5.56
N THR A 117 -21.46 20.55 6.61
CA THR A 117 -21.74 21.80 7.34
C THR A 117 -21.18 23.04 6.62
N TYR A 118 -20.05 22.89 5.94
CA TYR A 118 -19.41 23.94 5.15
C TYR A 118 -19.24 23.49 3.69
N PRO A 119 -20.33 23.37 2.92
CA PRO A 119 -20.18 23.07 1.50
C PRO A 119 -19.43 24.24 0.86
N LYS A 120 -18.20 24.02 0.41
CA LYS A 120 -17.56 24.96 -0.51
C LYS A 120 -18.52 25.07 -1.71
N PRO A 121 -19.06 26.26 -2.03
CA PRO A 121 -19.82 26.39 -3.26
C PRO A 121 -18.88 25.97 -4.39
N TYR A 122 -19.37 25.09 -5.26
CA TYR A 122 -18.68 24.75 -6.49
C TYR A 122 -18.57 26.05 -7.30
N SER A 123 -17.47 26.78 -7.16
CA SER A 123 -17.11 27.84 -8.09
C SER A 123 -16.67 27.12 -9.35
N GLY A 124 -17.62 26.96 -10.29
CA GLY A 124 -17.41 26.40 -11.61
C GLY A 124 -16.53 27.28 -12.51
N GLU A 125 -15.51 27.91 -11.94
CA GLU A 125 -14.62 28.81 -12.65
C GLU A 125 -13.18 28.43 -12.37
N GLY A 126 -12.52 27.93 -13.42
CA GLY A 126 -11.10 28.14 -13.70
C GLY A 126 -10.10 27.76 -12.61
N ARG A 127 -9.32 26.70 -12.89
CA ARG A 127 -7.95 26.47 -12.40
C ARG A 127 -7.37 27.67 -11.63
N ALA A 128 -7.37 27.60 -10.30
CA ALA A 128 -6.44 28.40 -9.52
C ALA A 128 -5.01 27.99 -9.95
N PRO A 129 -4.09 28.94 -10.18
CA PRO A 129 -2.74 28.61 -10.60
C PRO A 129 -2.08 27.79 -9.49
N LEU A 130 -1.58 26.60 -9.84
CA LEU A 130 -0.61 25.87 -9.03
C LEU A 130 0.63 26.76 -8.94
N ILE A 131 0.79 27.48 -7.83
CA ILE A 131 2.05 28.11 -7.51
C ILE A 131 2.97 26.99 -7.02
N GLU A 132 3.91 26.63 -7.89
CA GLU A 132 4.94 25.65 -7.61
C GLU A 132 5.92 26.27 -6.60
N HIS A 133 5.80 25.88 -5.33
CA HIS A 133 6.89 26.00 -4.38
C HIS A 133 7.20 24.62 -3.83
N GLY A 134 8.45 24.20 -4.05
CA GLY A 134 8.95 22.89 -3.67
C GLY A 134 8.68 22.61 -2.19
N HIS A 135 8.22 21.38 -1.93
CA HIS A 135 7.97 20.76 -0.62
C HIS A 135 6.58 21.00 -0.01
N GLY A 136 5.68 20.04 -0.23
CA GLY A 136 4.62 19.64 0.71
C GLY A 136 3.42 20.59 0.85
N TYR A 137 2.23 20.10 0.53
CA TYR A 137 0.99 20.81 0.85
C TYR A 137 0.71 20.77 2.35
N TRP A 138 0.98 21.87 3.04
CA TRP A 138 0.35 22.16 4.33
C TRP A 138 -0.32 23.52 4.22
N ILE A 139 -1.60 23.58 4.58
CA ILE A 139 -2.31 24.84 4.78
C ILE A 139 -1.79 25.40 6.11
N THR A 140 -0.97 26.44 6.08
CA THR A 140 -0.68 27.21 7.29
C THR A 140 -1.91 28.05 7.66
N PRO A 141 -2.36 28.03 8.93
CA PRO A 141 -3.33 29.01 9.39
C PRO A 141 -2.57 30.31 9.66
N GLU A 142 -2.41 31.15 8.64
CA GLU A 142 -1.99 32.54 8.85
C GLU A 142 -3.14 33.33 9.47
N LEU A 143 -3.16 33.29 10.80
CA LEU A 143 -3.86 34.24 11.65
C LEU A 143 -3.08 35.57 11.62
N LYS A 144 -3.45 36.48 10.70
CA LYS A 144 -3.13 37.91 10.80
C LYS A 144 -4.23 38.80 10.19
N GLY A 145 -5.07 39.34 11.07
CA GLY A 145 -5.32 40.79 11.16
C GLY A 145 -6.40 41.43 10.27
N GLN A 146 -7.45 41.93 10.95
CA GLN A 146 -8.31 43.09 10.63
C GLN A 146 -9.35 42.84 9.51
N ILE A 147 -10.65 42.80 9.77
CA ILE A 147 -11.53 43.74 10.51
C ILE A 147 -12.55 42.98 11.37
#